data_AF-A0A414IH07-F1
#
_entry.id   AF-A0A414IH07-F1
#
_cell.length_a   1.000
_cell.length_b   1.000
_cell.length_c   1.000
_cell.angle_alpha   90.00
_cell.angle_beta   90.00
_cell.angle_gamma   90.00
#
_symmetry.space_group_name_H-M   'P 1'
#
loop_
_entity.id
_entity.type
_entity.pdbx_description
1 polymer ?
#
loop_
_entity_poly.entity_id
_entity_poly.type
_entity_poly.pdbx_seq_one_letter_code
_entity_poly.pdbx_strand_id
1 'polypeptide(L)'
;MSKKIGFRSYQNDEEPDKRDELEKQQAERQKAIANFIGQNYSPIGTTSQKCYKTTAELVYELSNIVDVAPMALAKQLADAGYHVEYLAGQPYWVMYERA
;
A
#
# COMPACT_ATOMS: atom_id res chain seq x y z
N MET A 1 26.02 -49.68 25.64
CA MET A 1 24.73 -49.08 25.25
C MET A 1 24.96 -47.60 24.95
N SER A 2 25.09 -47.21 23.67
CA SER A 2 25.35 -45.81 23.29
C SER A 2 24.05 -45.01 23.26
N LYS A 3 23.89 -44.05 24.17
CA LYS A 3 22.87 -43.01 24.05
C LYS A 3 23.34 -42.01 22.99
N LYS A 4 22.76 -42.06 21.79
CA LYS A 4 22.93 -41.00 20.78
C LYS A 4 22.31 -39.72 21.33
N ILE A 5 23.14 -38.71 21.54
CA ILE A 5 22.71 -37.34 21.84
C ILE A 5 22.06 -36.81 20.56
N GLY A 6 20.75 -36.99 20.46
CA GLY A 6 19.96 -36.42 19.39
C GLY A 6 19.91 -34.91 19.59
N PHE A 7 20.62 -34.17 18.76
CA PHE A 7 20.40 -32.74 18.63
C PHE A 7 18.93 -32.51 18.27
N ARG A 8 18.18 -31.93 19.21
CA ARG A 8 16.81 -31.50 18.98
C ARG A 8 16.90 -30.13 18.32
N SER A 9 16.85 -30.11 16.99
CA SER A 9 16.68 -28.87 16.24
C SER A 9 15.33 -28.27 16.64
N TYR A 10 15.37 -27.13 17.33
CA TYR A 10 14.24 -26.24 17.48
C TYR A 10 13.93 -25.69 16.08
N GLN A 11 13.19 -26.46 15.28
CA GLN A 11 12.59 -25.92 14.07
C GLN A 11 11.60 -24.85 14.51
N ASN A 12 11.96 -23.59 14.27
CA ASN A 12 11.09 -22.43 14.12
C ASN A 12 9.62 -22.65 14.53
N ASP A 13 9.34 -22.59 15.82
CA ASP A 13 8.01 -22.27 16.34
C ASP A 13 7.78 -20.75 16.18
N GLU A 14 7.86 -20.22 14.95
CA GLU A 14 7.20 -18.94 14.67
C GLU A 14 5.70 -19.22 14.68
N GLU A 15 5.09 -18.91 15.82
CA GLU A 15 3.66 -19.09 16.09
C GLU A 15 2.80 -18.60 14.91
N PRO A 16 1.92 -19.43 14.34
CA PRO A 16 1.05 -19.05 13.22
C PRO A 16 0.19 -17.82 13.52
N ASP A 17 -0.11 -17.61 14.80
CA ASP A 17 -0.86 -16.48 15.35
C ASP A 17 -0.26 -15.11 14.97
N LYS A 18 1.08 -14.98 15.03
CA LYS A 18 1.77 -13.71 14.71
C LYS A 18 1.77 -13.39 13.22
N ARG A 19 1.71 -14.41 12.37
CA ARG A 19 1.64 -14.24 10.91
C ARG A 19 0.24 -13.79 10.49
N ASP A 20 -0.79 -14.41 11.08
CA ASP A 20 -2.19 -14.07 10.83
C ASP A 20 -2.52 -12.62 11.27
N GLU A 21 -2.03 -12.21 12.45
CA GLU A 21 -2.18 -10.82 12.91
C GLU A 21 -1.51 -9.79 11.99
N LEU A 22 -0.32 -10.11 11.48
CA LEU A 22 0.44 -9.22 10.60
C LEU A 22 -0.22 -9.12 9.22
N GLU A 23 -0.74 -10.21 8.67
CA GLU A 23 -1.53 -10.22 7.43
C GLU A 23 -2.82 -9.42 7.59
N LYS A 24 -3.51 -9.58 8.72
CA LYS A 24 -4.72 -8.81 9.03
C LYS A 24 -4.43 -7.31 9.11
N GLN A 25 -3.36 -6.92 9.79
CA GLN A 25 -2.94 -5.52 9.83
C GLN A 25 -2.60 -5.00 8.43
N GLN A 26 -1.89 -5.77 7.61
CA GLN A 26 -1.62 -5.37 6.23
C GLN A 26 -2.91 -5.19 5.43
N ALA A 27 -3.86 -6.11 5.53
CA ALA A 27 -5.14 -6.02 4.84
C ALA A 27 -5.95 -4.79 5.29
N GLU A 28 -5.95 -4.47 6.58
CA GLU A 28 -6.59 -3.25 7.11
C GLU A 28 -5.94 -1.99 6.56
N ARG A 29 -4.60 -1.95 6.48
CA ARG A 29 -3.88 -0.83 5.85
C ARG A 29 -4.24 -0.70 4.37
N GLN A 30 -4.27 -1.81 3.63
CA GLN A 30 -4.65 -1.79 2.21
C GLN A 30 -6.07 -1.27 2.02
N LYS A 31 -7.00 -1.70 2.87
CA LYS A 31 -8.38 -1.21 2.86
C LYS A 31 -8.48 0.28 3.19
N ALA A 32 -7.72 0.76 4.16
CA ALA A 32 -7.71 2.18 4.53
C ALA A 32 -7.22 3.06 3.37
N ILE A 33 -6.16 2.65 2.67
CA ILE A 33 -5.64 3.35 1.48
C ILE A 33 -6.70 3.37 0.36
N ALA A 34 -7.26 2.20 0.04
CA ALA A 34 -8.28 2.09 -1.01
C ALA A 34 -9.50 2.96 -0.70
N ASN A 35 -9.93 3.02 0.56
CA ASN A 35 -11.03 3.88 1.00
C ASN A 35 -10.67 5.37 0.85
N PHE A 36 -9.49 5.79 1.32
CA PHE A 36 -9.05 7.18 1.20
C PHE A 36 -8.98 7.62 -0.26
N ILE A 37 -8.31 6.83 -1.11
CA ILE A 37 -8.17 7.15 -2.52
C ILE A 37 -9.54 7.14 -3.22
N GLY A 38 -10.38 6.14 -2.94
CA GLY A 38 -11.69 6.02 -3.57
C GLY A 38 -12.68 7.13 -3.17
N GLN A 39 -12.55 7.68 -1.97
CA GLN A 39 -13.37 8.80 -1.49
C GLN A 39 -12.93 10.14 -2.10
N ASN A 40 -11.63 10.40 -2.17
CA ASN A 40 -11.11 11.71 -2.59
C ASN A 40 -10.84 11.81 -4.08
N TYR A 41 -10.55 10.69 -4.75
CA TYR A 41 -10.08 10.68 -6.12
C TYR A 41 -10.77 9.62 -6.98
N SER A 42 -10.69 9.83 -8.29
CA SER A 42 -11.13 8.91 -9.34
C SER A 42 -10.04 8.79 -10.41
N PRO A 43 -9.85 7.61 -11.03
CA PRO A 43 -8.89 7.44 -12.13
C PRO A 43 -9.33 8.11 -13.44
N ILE A 44 -10.60 8.46 -13.55
CA ILE A 44 -11.19 9.16 -14.69
C ILE A 44 -12.22 10.20 -14.22
N GLY A 45 -12.28 11.33 -14.90
CA GLY A 45 -13.20 12.43 -14.57
C GLY A 45 -13.17 13.56 -15.59
N THR A 46 -13.79 14.68 -15.25
CA THR A 46 -13.81 15.87 -16.10
C THR A 46 -12.49 16.64 -16.03
N THR A 47 -12.10 17.34 -17.10
CA THR A 47 -10.84 18.10 -17.12
C THR A 47 -10.73 19.12 -15.99
N SER A 48 -11.85 19.71 -15.57
CA SER A 48 -11.92 20.68 -14.46
C SER A 48 -11.51 20.09 -13.10
N GLN A 49 -11.63 18.77 -12.93
CA GLN A 49 -11.26 18.04 -11.71
C GLN A 49 -9.89 17.37 -11.83
N LYS A 50 -9.24 17.42 -12.99
CA LYS A 50 -7.96 16.76 -13.22
C LYS A 50 -6.89 17.42 -12.33
N CYS A 51 -6.24 16.62 -11.50
CA CYS A 51 -5.12 17.03 -10.69
C CYS A 51 -3.93 16.06 -10.88
N TYR A 52 -2.75 16.56 -10.54
CA TYR A 52 -1.49 15.82 -10.64
C TYR A 52 -0.91 15.68 -9.24
N LYS A 53 -0.58 14.46 -8.85
CA LYS A 53 -0.03 14.16 -7.52
C LYS A 53 1.18 13.25 -7.63
N THR A 54 2.24 13.57 -6.90
CA THR A 54 3.36 12.66 -6.72
C THR A 54 3.02 11.58 -5.69
N THR A 55 3.71 10.44 -5.75
CA THR A 55 3.57 9.42 -4.70
C THR A 55 3.91 9.98 -3.31
N ALA A 56 4.88 10.90 -3.21
CA ALA A 56 5.28 11.50 -1.94
C ALA A 56 4.17 12.37 -1.32
N GLU A 57 3.44 13.14 -2.14
CA GLU A 57 2.29 13.92 -1.66
C GLU A 57 1.18 13.01 -1.14
N LEU A 58 0.84 11.95 -1.88
CA LEU A 58 -0.20 11.01 -1.44
C LEU A 58 0.20 10.25 -0.17
N VAL A 59 1.48 9.88 -0.03
CA VAL A 59 2.02 9.29 1.22
C VAL A 59 1.86 10.27 2.38
N TYR A 60 2.18 11.55 2.16
CA TYR A 60 2.02 12.57 3.19
C TYR A 60 0.55 12.76 3.58
N GLU A 61 -0.37 12.82 2.62
CA GLU A 61 -1.82 12.90 2.88
C GLU A 61 -2.32 11.67 3.68
N LEU A 62 -1.87 10.47 3.31
CA LEU A 62 -2.23 9.21 3.97
C LEU A 62 -1.58 9.03 5.36
N SER A 63 -0.46 9.69 5.63
CA SER A 63 0.33 9.49 6.87
C SER A 63 -0.45 9.81 8.15
N ASN A 64 -1.50 10.63 8.06
CA ASN A 64 -2.42 10.91 9.17
C ASN A 64 -3.34 9.73 9.53
N ILE A 65 -3.52 8.80 8.60
CA ILE A 65 -4.44 7.66 8.73
C ILE A 65 -3.65 6.37 8.91
N VAL A 66 -2.63 6.16 8.07
CA VAL A 66 -1.88 4.91 8.00
C VAL A 66 -0.46 5.14 7.49
N ASP A 67 0.51 4.44 8.09
CA ASP A 67 1.87 4.41 7.56
C ASP A 67 1.92 3.54 6.29
N VAL A 68 2.48 4.11 5.22
CA VAL A 68 2.43 3.55 3.87
C VAL A 68 3.78 3.60 3.19
N ALA A 69 4.22 2.43 2.74
CA ALA A 69 5.38 2.33 1.87
C ALA A 69 5.01 2.88 0.48
N PRO A 70 5.80 3.80 -0.10
CA PRO A 70 5.52 4.40 -1.42
C PRO A 70 5.27 3.37 -2.53
N MET A 71 6.00 2.25 -2.51
CA MET A 71 5.85 1.17 -3.50
C MET A 71 4.50 0.45 -3.39
N ALA A 72 4.01 0.24 -2.17
CA ALA A 72 2.70 -0.40 -1.94
C ALA A 72 1.56 0.50 -2.42
N LEU A 73 1.66 1.81 -2.15
CA LEU A 73 0.70 2.79 -2.66
C LEU A 73 0.70 2.84 -4.19
N ALA A 74 1.88 2.93 -4.81
CA ALA A 74 2.01 2.94 -6.27
C ALA A 74 1.38 1.70 -6.92
N LYS A 75 1.59 0.51 -6.33
CA LYS A 75 0.94 -0.72 -6.80
C LYS A 75 -0.58 -0.62 -6.72
N GLN A 76 -1.12 -0.17 -5.60
CA GLN A 76 -2.58 -0.05 -5.44
C GLN A 76 -3.20 0.96 -6.41
N LEU A 77 -2.53 2.09 -6.66
CA LEU A 77 -2.99 3.08 -7.64
C LEU A 77 -3.03 2.47 -9.04
N ALA A 78 -1.98 1.74 -9.44
CA ALA A 78 -1.95 1.04 -10.73
C ALA A 78 -3.05 -0.02 -10.83
N ASP A 79 -3.23 -0.85 -9.78
CA ASP A 79 -4.27 -1.88 -9.72
C ASP A 79 -5.70 -1.26 -9.74
N ALA A 80 -5.85 -0.02 -9.26
CA ALA A 80 -7.10 0.75 -9.30
C ALA A 80 -7.31 1.53 -10.61
N GLY A 81 -6.40 1.42 -11.58
CA GLY A 81 -6.52 2.02 -12.91
C GLY A 81 -6.03 3.47 -13.02
N TYR A 82 -5.35 3.99 -11.99
CA TYR A 82 -4.63 5.26 -12.11
C TYR A 82 -3.38 5.07 -12.98
N HIS A 83 -2.98 6.13 -13.67
CA HIS A 83 -1.81 6.10 -14.54
C HIS A 83 -0.89 7.29 -14.25
N VAL A 84 0.35 7.17 -14.73
CA VAL A 84 1.39 8.18 -14.55
C VAL A 84 1.60 8.95 -15.85
N GLU A 85 1.64 10.27 -15.77
CA GLU A 85 2.14 11.16 -16.81
C GLU A 85 3.46 11.79 -16.36
N TYR A 86 4.37 12.06 -17.30
CA TYR A 86 5.63 12.73 -17.00
C TYR A 86 5.53 14.22 -17.30
N LEU A 87 5.66 15.05 -16.27
CA LEU A 87 5.67 16.50 -16.38
C LEU A 87 7.08 17.00 -16.04
N ALA A 88 7.73 17.70 -16.98
CA ALA A 88 9.12 18.17 -16.84
C ALA A 88 10.12 17.06 -16.42
N GLY A 89 9.89 15.81 -16.86
CA GLY A 89 10.73 14.66 -16.54
C GLY A 89 10.45 14.01 -15.18
N GLN A 90 9.45 14.48 -14.43
CA GLN A 90 9.03 13.87 -13.16
C GLN A 90 7.70 13.12 -13.30
N PRO A 91 7.54 11.95 -12.65
CA PRO A 91 6.32 11.17 -12.71
C PRO A 91 5.24 11.72 -11.78
N TYR A 92 4.04 11.93 -12.33
CA TYR A 92 2.84 12.32 -11.59
C TYR A 92 1.70 11.36 -11.86
N TRP A 93 0.98 10.97 -10.81
CA TRP A 93 -0.31 10.31 -10.94
C TRP A 93 -1.33 11.28 -11.49
N VAL A 94 -2.00 10.86 -12.55
CA VAL A 94 -3.16 11.55 -13.08
C VAL A 94 -4.37 11.12 -12.27
N MET A 95 -4.98 12.09 -11.58
CA MET A 95 -6.11 11.85 -10.69
C MET A 95 -7.22 12.86 -10.98
N TYR A 96 -8.43 12.55 -10.55
CA TYR A 96 -9.57 13.45 -10.67
C TYR A 96 -10.23 13.58 -9.30
N GLU A 97 -10.31 14.81 -8.78
CA GLU A 97 -10.92 15.06 -7.47
C GLU A 97 -12.42 14.73 -7.49
N ARG A 98 -12.87 14.03 -6.45
CA ARG A 98 -14.29 13.82 -6.18
C ARG A 98 -14.80 14.97 -5.32
N ALA A 99 -15.78 15.71 -5.85
CA ALA A 99 -16.48 16.77 -5.14
C ALA A 99 -17.52 16.19 -4.16
#